data_AF-A0A2M8NZP7-F1
#
_entry.id   AF-A0A2M8NZP7-F1
#
_cell.length_a   1.000
_cell.length_b   1.000
_cell.length_c   1.000
_cell.angle_alpha   90.00
_cell.angle_beta   90.00
_cell.angle_gamma   90.00
#
_symmetry.space_group_name_H-M   'P 1'
#
loop_
_entity.id
_entity.type
_entity.pdbx_description
1 polymer ?
#
loop_
_entity_poly.entity_id
_entity_poly.type
_entity_poly.pdbx_seq_one_letter_code
_entity_poly.pdbx_strand_id
1 'polypeptide(L)'
;MLHRSLKVSLIWVLMLALALPLTATPFQARGDLIADLGFRPETDGFSFQNYGNEDNPTNLTSVEMIRIFGAERVCVGQVETDGSCKLTAPAAAFMKKENADMDGGHCEGMAVASLVFFENTLSSSEFGAASVNKLRLRNNKLLQREIAYWFQLQVMDEVHSARVPVTPVELVEGLIESFEQGYLVTLAFFQPDGSGGHAVTPYAVRQVSDTRYDVLIYDNNFPDEERAIEIDVAANTWRYNTAANPNDPPELYEGDASTGSLMVVPLEARYQESFTCSYCGDYIPAEKMSTKQPISFSLNGEANIVITDEQGRSLRYVDGSYSNTIPDAQVRHVTNQRRRTVGSRRAPTIILPSGRYSAQISRARGEKPVTSFTFAKQGNVITASQIDLSQSLEVEIKPDQITLKSASGRRLNVLNTVSAGGRHFSYNLAGNGGTLSLRLMEGGQLRASGSSGAYSALITRTDSEGNSRIFYASAINLRAEGEAEFDPDNWDDSVTVSYYDDDGNLLESETYALDPLSAALLELFDLDRDFMENFDDADEWDDTWGLEEEGDFGEDEADPDGADDGEDQGEDDADDGNGDEDSNDEAGE
;
A
#
# COMPACT_ATOMS: atom_id res chain seq x y z
N MET A 1 68.55 -33.62 -56.36
CA MET A 1 69.63 -32.79 -55.81
C MET A 1 69.01 -31.70 -54.95
N LEU A 2 69.43 -31.63 -53.68
CA LEU A 2 69.46 -30.50 -52.74
C LEU A 2 68.24 -29.54 -52.69
N HIS A 3 67.48 -29.55 -51.58
CA HIS A 3 67.56 -28.64 -50.40
C HIS A 3 66.33 -27.71 -50.40
N ARG A 4 65.61 -27.34 -49.34
CA ARG A 4 65.79 -27.33 -47.86
C ARG A 4 64.39 -27.08 -47.26
N SER A 5 63.89 -27.98 -46.40
CA SER A 5 63.56 -27.74 -44.98
C SER A 5 62.83 -26.42 -44.62
N LEU A 6 61.53 -26.51 -44.30
CA LEU A 6 60.92 -25.76 -43.20
C LEU A 6 60.00 -26.72 -42.42
N LYS A 7 60.29 -26.86 -41.12
CA LYS A 7 59.55 -27.68 -40.17
C LYS A 7 58.38 -26.86 -39.61
N VAL A 8 57.18 -27.42 -39.59
CA VAL A 8 56.15 -27.06 -38.60
C VAL A 8 55.61 -28.38 -38.05
N SER A 9 55.89 -28.64 -36.77
CA SER A 9 55.41 -29.79 -36.03
C SER A 9 53.93 -29.62 -35.72
N LEU A 10 53.11 -30.58 -36.18
CA LEU A 10 51.75 -30.80 -35.70
C LEU A 10 51.84 -31.55 -34.35
N ILE A 11 51.49 -30.91 -33.25
CA ILE A 11 51.25 -31.61 -31.97
C ILE A 11 49.75 -31.82 -31.84
N TRP A 12 49.34 -33.08 -31.88
CA TRP A 12 48.01 -33.54 -31.50
C TRP A 12 47.87 -33.43 -29.97
N VAL A 13 46.96 -32.60 -29.49
CA VAL A 13 46.47 -32.67 -28.10
C VAL A 13 45.02 -33.14 -28.15
N LEU A 14 44.84 -34.36 -27.64
CA LEU A 14 43.55 -34.99 -27.35
C LEU A 14 42.89 -34.20 -26.21
N MET A 15 41.81 -33.47 -26.47
CA MET A 15 40.96 -32.94 -25.40
C MET A 15 40.06 -34.06 -24.88
N LEU A 16 40.46 -34.64 -23.75
CA LEU A 16 39.57 -35.43 -22.90
C LEU A 16 38.70 -34.42 -22.13
N ALA A 17 37.46 -34.24 -22.54
CA ALA A 17 36.48 -33.46 -21.80
C ALA A 17 36.09 -34.25 -20.54
N LEU A 18 36.77 -33.95 -19.42
CA LEU A 18 36.31 -34.35 -18.10
C LEU A 18 35.13 -33.44 -17.74
N ALA A 19 33.90 -33.95 -17.89
CA ALA A 19 32.73 -33.34 -17.29
C ALA A 19 32.83 -33.50 -15.76
N LEU A 20 33.41 -32.50 -15.10
CA LEU A 20 33.30 -32.33 -13.67
C LEU A 20 31.89 -31.79 -13.39
N PRO A 21 31.08 -32.44 -12.53
CA PRO A 21 29.84 -31.83 -12.06
C PRO A 21 30.23 -30.57 -11.27
N LEU A 22 29.65 -29.41 -11.63
CA LEU A 22 29.59 -28.28 -10.72
C LEU A 22 28.69 -28.69 -9.55
N THR A 23 29.28 -29.36 -8.55
CA THR A 23 28.68 -29.43 -7.23
C THR A 23 28.82 -28.04 -6.64
N ALA A 24 27.70 -27.34 -6.43
CA ALA A 24 27.67 -26.17 -5.57
C ALA A 24 28.31 -26.56 -4.24
N THR A 25 29.43 -25.93 -3.89
CA THR A 25 30.02 -26.06 -2.57
C THR A 25 29.01 -25.51 -1.57
N PRO A 26 28.55 -26.28 -0.56
CA PRO A 26 27.72 -25.74 0.50
C PRO A 26 28.46 -24.58 1.16
N PHE A 27 27.73 -23.50 1.48
CA PHE A 27 28.25 -22.38 2.28
C PHE A 27 28.73 -22.95 3.62
N GLN A 28 30.04 -23.13 3.74
CA GLN A 28 30.63 -23.70 4.95
C GLN A 28 30.74 -22.56 5.96
N ALA A 29 29.84 -22.52 6.94
CA ALA A 29 29.84 -21.54 8.02
C ALA A 29 31.25 -21.44 8.64
N ARG A 30 31.91 -20.31 8.38
CA ARG A 30 33.27 -20.02 8.82
C ARG A 30 33.19 -18.76 9.68
N GLY A 31 33.27 -18.93 10.98
CA GLY A 31 33.18 -17.81 11.93
C GLY A 31 32.42 -18.20 13.19
N ASP A 32 32.68 -17.46 14.27
CA ASP A 32 32.05 -17.68 15.56
C ASP A 32 30.78 -16.82 15.66
N LEU A 33 29.67 -17.42 16.11
CA LEU A 33 28.49 -16.65 16.50
C LEU A 33 28.81 -15.91 17.80
N ILE A 34 28.80 -14.59 17.74
CA ILE A 34 29.14 -13.73 18.88
C ILE A 34 27.92 -13.06 19.51
N ALA A 35 26.78 -13.04 18.81
CA ALA A 35 25.48 -12.64 19.33
C ALA A 35 24.38 -13.42 18.59
N ASP A 36 23.34 -13.85 19.30
CA ASP A 36 22.25 -14.68 18.77
C ASP A 36 20.97 -14.51 19.60
N LEU A 37 19.87 -14.12 18.96
CA LEU A 37 18.56 -13.99 19.59
C LEU A 37 17.88 -15.34 19.85
N GLY A 38 18.32 -16.41 19.18
CA GLY A 38 17.64 -17.69 19.15
C GLY A 38 16.53 -17.80 18.11
N PHE A 39 16.19 -16.71 17.42
CA PHE A 39 15.27 -16.73 16.27
C PHE A 39 15.86 -17.53 15.11
N ARG A 40 15.03 -18.35 14.45
CA ARG A 40 15.42 -19.19 13.31
C ARG A 40 14.42 -19.06 12.16
N PRO A 41 14.84 -18.69 10.93
CA PRO A 41 13.95 -18.55 9.77
C PRO A 41 12.99 -19.73 9.54
N GLU A 42 13.48 -20.96 9.70
CA GLU A 42 12.72 -22.19 9.45
C GLU A 42 11.67 -22.54 10.53
N THR A 43 11.67 -21.81 11.65
CA THR A 43 10.74 -22.04 12.78
C THR A 43 9.91 -20.80 13.09
N ASP A 44 10.59 -19.66 13.19
CA ASP A 44 10.04 -18.38 13.66
C ASP A 44 9.73 -17.42 12.49
N GLY A 45 10.26 -17.69 11.30
CA GLY A 45 9.91 -16.97 10.07
C GLY A 45 8.68 -17.57 9.38
N PHE A 46 8.01 -16.77 8.54
CA PHE A 46 6.97 -17.29 7.64
C PHE A 46 7.60 -18.19 6.56
N SER A 47 6.91 -19.27 6.18
CA SER A 47 7.31 -20.16 5.08
C SER A 47 6.85 -19.70 3.69
N PHE A 48 6.25 -18.51 3.60
CA PHE A 48 5.83 -17.90 2.35
C PHE A 48 6.59 -16.61 2.11
N GLN A 49 6.75 -16.27 0.83
CA GLN A 49 7.46 -15.10 0.38
C GLN A 49 6.62 -13.82 0.60
N ASN A 50 7.31 -12.71 0.80
CA ASN A 50 6.81 -11.36 0.59
C ASN A 50 5.99 -11.22 -0.70
N TYR A 51 4.83 -10.60 -0.60
CA TYR A 51 3.80 -10.54 -1.65
C TYR A 51 3.34 -9.09 -1.85
N GLY A 52 2.92 -8.74 -3.07
CA GLY A 52 2.26 -7.47 -3.38
C GLY A 52 0.75 -7.67 -3.43
N ASN A 53 0.06 -6.90 -4.29
CA ASN A 53 -1.39 -7.00 -4.42
C ASN A 53 -1.84 -7.94 -5.55
N GLU A 54 -0.94 -8.74 -6.12
CA GLU A 54 -1.21 -9.54 -7.33
C GLU A 54 -2.34 -10.57 -7.15
N ASP A 55 -2.53 -11.09 -5.92
CA ASP A 55 -3.57 -12.06 -5.57
C ASP A 55 -4.73 -11.46 -4.76
N ASN A 56 -4.89 -10.12 -4.77
CA ASN A 56 -5.89 -9.38 -4.00
C ASN A 56 -5.94 -9.77 -2.50
N PRO A 57 -4.81 -9.73 -1.77
CA PRO A 57 -4.83 -9.97 -0.32
C PRO A 57 -5.72 -8.95 0.39
N THR A 58 -6.34 -9.35 1.50
CA THR A 58 -7.04 -8.42 2.39
C THR A 58 -6.00 -7.60 3.17
N ASN A 59 -5.80 -6.35 2.75
CA ASN A 59 -4.90 -5.41 3.41
C ASN A 59 -5.61 -4.73 4.61
N LEU A 60 -5.47 -3.42 4.80
CA LEU A 60 -6.17 -2.73 5.89
C LEU A 60 -7.68 -2.72 5.67
N THR A 61 -8.41 -2.93 6.75
CA THR A 61 -9.86 -2.73 6.86
C THR A 61 -10.16 -1.65 7.89
N SER A 62 -11.45 -1.32 8.10
CA SER A 62 -11.85 -0.39 9.15
C SER A 62 -11.38 -0.82 10.55
N VAL A 63 -11.24 -2.12 10.81
CA VAL A 63 -10.71 -2.64 12.08
C VAL A 63 -9.27 -2.20 12.32
N GLU A 64 -8.40 -2.32 11.30
CA GLU A 64 -7.01 -1.88 11.42
C GLU A 64 -6.93 -0.35 11.51
N MET A 65 -7.80 0.37 10.81
CA MET A 65 -7.90 1.83 10.92
C MET A 65 -8.29 2.27 12.35
N ILE A 66 -9.24 1.59 12.99
CA ILE A 66 -9.58 1.80 14.40
C ILE A 66 -8.38 1.50 15.30
N ARG A 67 -7.67 0.39 15.07
CA ARG A 67 -6.49 0.00 15.87
C ARG A 67 -5.36 1.02 15.75
N ILE A 68 -5.14 1.61 14.58
CA ILE A 68 -4.08 2.60 14.37
C ILE A 68 -4.46 3.96 14.98
N PHE A 69 -5.67 4.44 14.73
CA PHE A 69 -6.02 5.85 14.97
C PHE A 69 -7.05 6.09 16.07
N GLY A 70 -7.77 5.07 16.50
CA GLY A 70 -8.91 5.17 17.41
C GLY A 70 -10.23 5.40 16.66
N ALA A 71 -11.31 4.77 17.16
CA ALA A 71 -12.63 4.82 16.52
C ALA A 71 -13.18 6.24 16.40
N GLU A 72 -12.93 7.10 17.40
CA GLU A 72 -13.43 8.48 17.42
C GLU A 72 -12.89 9.35 16.28
N ARG A 73 -11.80 8.92 15.65
CA ARG A 73 -11.11 9.68 14.60
C ARG A 73 -11.42 9.19 13.19
N VAL A 74 -11.82 7.93 13.06
CA VAL A 74 -11.95 7.27 11.74
C VAL A 74 -13.35 6.74 11.46
N CYS A 75 -14.19 6.52 12.47
CA CYS A 75 -15.53 5.99 12.28
C CYS A 75 -16.59 7.09 12.15
N VAL A 76 -17.60 6.82 11.34
CA VAL A 76 -18.89 7.51 11.34
C VAL A 76 -19.81 6.74 12.28
N GLY A 77 -20.13 7.31 13.44
CA GLY A 77 -21.03 6.67 14.39
C GLY A 77 -20.35 5.60 15.27
N GLN A 78 -21.07 4.50 15.52
CA GLN A 78 -20.64 3.45 16.44
C GLN A 78 -19.77 2.39 15.77
N VAL A 79 -19.02 1.66 16.58
CA VAL A 79 -18.29 0.46 16.15
C VAL A 79 -19.25 -0.73 16.25
N GLU A 80 -19.26 -1.56 15.21
CA GLU A 80 -20.07 -2.76 15.12
C GLU A 80 -19.60 -3.86 16.08
N THR A 81 -20.41 -4.90 16.25
CA THR A 81 -20.10 -6.00 17.19
C THR A 81 -18.89 -6.84 16.76
N ASP A 82 -18.56 -6.84 15.46
CA ASP A 82 -17.37 -7.50 14.92
C ASP A 82 -16.10 -6.62 14.97
N GLY A 83 -16.22 -5.40 15.51
CA GLY A 83 -15.13 -4.43 15.65
C GLY A 83 -14.91 -3.55 14.42
N SER A 84 -15.68 -3.75 13.34
CA SER A 84 -15.64 -2.88 12.16
C SER A 84 -16.44 -1.60 12.37
N CYS A 85 -16.29 -0.62 11.48
CA CYS A 85 -17.17 0.54 11.42
C CYS A 85 -17.23 1.11 10.00
N LYS A 86 -18.24 1.92 9.73
CA LYS A 86 -18.27 2.81 8.57
C LYS A 86 -17.20 3.89 8.75
N LEU A 87 -16.26 4.01 7.82
CA LEU A 87 -15.18 5.01 7.91
C LEU A 87 -15.66 6.39 7.44
N THR A 88 -15.11 7.43 8.08
CA THR A 88 -15.20 8.80 7.55
C THR A 88 -14.60 8.84 6.14
N ALA A 89 -15.11 9.72 5.26
CA ALA A 89 -14.64 9.79 3.89
C ALA A 89 -13.11 10.04 3.78
N PRO A 90 -12.47 10.91 4.60
CA PRO A 90 -11.01 11.01 4.66
C PRO A 90 -10.30 9.71 5.07
N ALA A 91 -10.82 8.98 6.05
CA ALA A 91 -10.22 7.72 6.51
C ALA A 91 -10.33 6.61 5.45
N ALA A 92 -11.46 6.49 4.76
CA ALA A 92 -11.63 5.55 3.65
C ALA A 92 -10.66 5.86 2.50
N ALA A 93 -10.51 7.14 2.13
CA ALA A 93 -9.59 7.57 1.08
C ALA A 93 -8.11 7.31 1.45
N PHE A 94 -7.75 7.54 2.72
CA PHE A 94 -6.42 7.21 3.22
C PHE A 94 -6.17 5.70 3.19
N MET A 95 -7.09 4.89 3.72
CA MET A 95 -6.98 3.43 3.74
C MET A 95 -6.80 2.86 2.34
N LYS A 96 -7.62 3.31 1.37
CA LYS A 96 -7.48 2.94 -0.05
C LYS A 96 -6.09 3.24 -0.59
N LYS A 97 -5.58 4.44 -0.30
CA LYS A 97 -4.25 4.88 -0.77
C LYS A 97 -3.12 4.04 -0.18
N GLU A 98 -3.18 3.74 1.12
CA GLU A 98 -2.17 2.92 1.79
C GLU A 98 -2.24 1.45 1.35
N ASN A 99 -3.44 0.91 1.15
CA ASN A 99 -3.64 -0.44 0.60
C ASN A 99 -3.07 -0.55 -0.83
N ALA A 100 -3.21 0.48 -1.66
CA ALA A 100 -2.58 0.52 -2.97
C ALA A 100 -1.04 0.58 -2.90
N ASP A 101 -0.50 1.26 -1.88
CA ASP A 101 0.94 1.34 -1.66
C ASP A 101 1.58 -0.01 -1.28
N MET A 102 0.79 -0.96 -0.76
CA MET A 102 1.23 -2.32 -0.44
C MET A 102 1.47 -3.21 -1.68
N ASP A 103 1.12 -2.79 -2.91
CA ASP A 103 1.52 -3.52 -4.13
C ASP A 103 3.05 -3.63 -4.27
N GLY A 104 3.78 -2.68 -3.67
CA GLY A 104 5.23 -2.72 -3.59
C GLY A 104 5.76 -3.83 -2.68
N GLY A 105 4.92 -4.54 -1.93
CA GLY A 105 5.33 -5.62 -1.03
C GLY A 105 5.01 -5.32 0.43
N HIS A 106 4.96 -6.39 1.23
CA HIS A 106 4.66 -6.40 2.66
C HIS A 106 5.89 -6.67 3.55
N CYS A 107 7.11 -6.56 3.02
CA CYS A 107 8.36 -6.92 3.72
C CYS A 107 8.48 -6.35 5.14
N GLU A 108 8.14 -5.08 5.34
CA GLU A 108 8.09 -4.46 6.67
C GLU A 108 7.14 -5.21 7.61
N GLY A 109 5.89 -5.41 7.17
CA GLY A 109 4.87 -6.07 7.97
C GLY A 109 5.27 -7.48 8.33
N MET A 110 5.92 -8.21 7.42
CA MET A 110 6.43 -9.55 7.67
C MET A 110 7.63 -9.57 8.63
N ALA A 111 8.58 -8.64 8.48
CA ALA A 111 9.72 -8.53 9.38
C ALA A 111 9.25 -8.24 10.81
N VAL A 112 8.36 -7.25 10.97
CA VAL A 112 7.78 -6.91 12.27
C VAL A 112 6.95 -8.06 12.82
N ALA A 113 5.98 -8.59 12.08
CA ALA A 113 5.11 -9.65 12.57
C ALA A 113 5.90 -10.90 13.00
N SER A 114 6.97 -11.26 12.29
CA SER A 114 7.83 -12.38 12.70
C SER A 114 8.44 -12.18 14.08
N LEU A 115 8.86 -10.96 14.41
CA LEU A 115 9.38 -10.61 15.73
C LEU A 115 8.28 -10.60 16.80
N VAL A 116 7.09 -10.06 16.48
CA VAL A 116 5.93 -10.01 17.39
C VAL A 116 5.49 -11.43 17.77
N PHE A 117 5.48 -12.37 16.82
CA PHE A 117 5.25 -13.78 17.13
C PHE A 117 6.39 -14.40 17.94
N PHE A 118 7.64 -14.09 17.62
CA PHE A 118 8.81 -14.62 18.31
C PHE A 118 8.84 -14.25 19.80
N GLU A 119 8.46 -13.02 20.14
CA GLU A 119 8.33 -12.59 21.55
C GLU A 119 7.01 -13.03 22.21
N ASN A 120 6.15 -13.77 21.50
CA ASN A 120 4.85 -14.28 21.95
C ASN A 120 3.81 -13.20 22.29
N THR A 121 3.95 -12.00 21.70
CA THR A 121 2.92 -10.96 21.76
C THR A 121 1.71 -11.32 20.88
N LEU A 122 1.93 -12.06 19.79
CA LEU A 122 0.89 -12.73 19.01
C LEU A 122 1.04 -14.25 19.11
N SER A 123 -0.08 -14.99 19.03
CA SER A 123 -0.05 -16.45 18.97
C SER A 123 -0.37 -16.94 17.55
N SER A 124 0.50 -17.75 16.96
CA SER A 124 0.24 -18.33 15.63
C SER A 124 -1.04 -19.18 15.58
N SER A 125 -1.49 -19.71 16.74
CA SER A 125 -2.71 -20.51 16.80
C SER A 125 -3.97 -19.70 16.51
N GLU A 126 -3.96 -18.40 16.83
CA GLU A 126 -5.05 -17.46 16.52
C GLU A 126 -5.20 -17.24 15.01
N PHE A 127 -4.12 -17.50 14.27
CA PHE A 127 -4.05 -17.43 12.82
C PHE A 127 -4.07 -18.82 12.16
N GLY A 128 -4.38 -19.87 12.93
CA GLY A 128 -4.66 -21.21 12.41
C GLY A 128 -3.46 -22.16 12.32
N ALA A 129 -2.32 -21.88 12.96
CA ALA A 129 -1.17 -22.81 12.95
C ALA A 129 -0.44 -22.92 14.30
N ALA A 130 0.23 -24.05 14.52
CA ALA A 130 0.99 -24.30 15.75
C ALA A 130 2.34 -23.54 15.83
N SER A 131 2.81 -23.00 14.71
CA SER A 131 4.01 -22.14 14.65
C SER A 131 3.92 -21.16 13.48
N VAL A 132 4.75 -20.11 13.52
CA VAL A 132 4.80 -19.08 12.46
C VAL A 132 5.13 -19.69 11.10
N ASN A 133 6.12 -20.58 11.04
CA ASN A 133 6.49 -21.26 9.81
C ASN A 133 5.33 -22.07 9.19
N LYS A 134 4.38 -22.56 9.99
CA LYS A 134 3.22 -23.32 9.49
C LYS A 134 2.03 -22.45 9.10
N LEU A 135 2.10 -21.13 9.31
CA LEU A 135 1.07 -20.21 8.84
C LEU A 135 1.00 -20.21 7.31
N ARG A 136 -0.23 -20.10 6.80
CA ARG A 136 -0.52 -19.99 5.37
C ARG A 136 -1.16 -18.65 5.09
N LEU A 137 -0.66 -17.96 4.08
CA LEU A 137 -1.18 -16.67 3.65
C LEU A 137 -2.52 -16.81 2.92
N ARG A 138 -2.61 -17.78 2.00
CA ARG A 138 -3.82 -18.00 1.20
C ARG A 138 -5.00 -18.37 2.10
N ASN A 139 -6.14 -17.73 1.87
CA ASN A 139 -7.38 -17.89 2.63
C ASN A 139 -7.27 -17.52 4.12
N ASN A 140 -6.27 -16.75 4.53
CA ASN A 140 -6.08 -16.32 5.91
C ASN A 140 -6.17 -14.79 6.03
N LYS A 141 -7.39 -14.27 5.91
CA LYS A 141 -7.66 -12.82 5.93
C LYS A 141 -7.15 -12.15 7.21
N LEU A 142 -7.25 -12.84 8.36
CA LEU A 142 -6.74 -12.32 9.64
C LEU A 142 -5.22 -12.09 9.58
N LEU A 143 -4.46 -13.06 9.03
CA LEU A 143 -3.01 -12.91 8.90
C LEU A 143 -2.63 -11.84 7.88
N GLN A 144 -3.34 -11.77 6.76
CA GLN A 144 -3.10 -10.74 5.73
C GLN A 144 -3.27 -9.33 6.31
N ARG A 145 -4.37 -9.11 7.05
CA ARG A 145 -4.67 -7.87 7.76
C ARG A 145 -3.65 -7.52 8.83
N GLU A 146 -3.19 -8.51 9.61
CA GLU A 146 -2.17 -8.28 10.65
C GLU A 146 -0.83 -7.86 10.03
N ILE A 147 -0.41 -8.50 8.94
CA ILE A 147 0.79 -8.11 8.20
C ILE A 147 0.63 -6.69 7.62
N ALA A 148 -0.54 -6.37 7.06
CA ALA A 148 -0.86 -5.05 6.53
C ALA A 148 -0.83 -3.96 7.63
N TYR A 149 -1.35 -4.25 8.82
CA TYR A 149 -1.27 -3.37 9.98
C TYR A 149 0.18 -3.03 10.32
N TRP A 150 1.05 -4.03 10.49
CA TRP A 150 2.45 -3.80 10.82
C TRP A 150 3.21 -3.08 9.71
N PHE A 151 2.88 -3.37 8.44
CA PHE A 151 3.40 -2.63 7.30
C PHE A 151 3.07 -1.14 7.42
N GLN A 152 1.83 -0.81 7.75
CA GLN A 152 1.33 0.57 7.77
C GLN A 152 2.07 1.44 8.78
N LEU A 153 2.46 0.85 9.91
CA LEU A 153 3.10 1.61 10.99
C LEU A 153 4.40 2.29 10.55
N GLN A 154 5.09 1.79 9.52
CA GLN A 154 6.37 2.37 9.08
C GLN A 154 6.27 3.83 8.63
N VAL A 155 5.10 4.28 8.17
CA VAL A 155 4.90 5.66 7.69
C VAL A 155 4.33 6.58 8.78
N MET A 156 3.95 6.03 9.94
CA MET A 156 3.49 6.81 11.09
C MET A 156 4.64 7.62 11.70
N ASP A 157 4.33 8.80 12.23
CA ASP A 157 5.31 9.76 12.74
C ASP A 157 6.16 9.16 13.87
N GLU A 158 5.53 8.39 14.75
CA GLU A 158 6.13 7.77 15.93
C GLU A 158 7.19 6.75 15.53
N VAL A 159 6.85 5.84 14.61
CA VAL A 159 7.79 4.81 14.13
C VAL A 159 8.86 5.43 13.24
N HIS A 160 8.49 6.39 12.38
CA HIS A 160 9.45 7.07 11.52
C HIS A 160 10.50 7.84 12.34
N SER A 161 10.08 8.52 13.41
CA SER A 161 10.98 9.29 14.28
C SER A 161 11.87 8.39 15.15
N ALA A 162 11.46 7.14 15.40
CA ALA A 162 12.23 6.15 16.13
C ALA A 162 13.28 5.43 15.28
N ARG A 163 13.31 5.64 13.95
CA ARG A 163 14.33 5.05 13.07
C ARG A 163 15.70 5.60 13.44
N VAL A 164 16.68 4.70 13.55
CA VAL A 164 18.08 5.06 13.84
C VAL A 164 18.92 4.75 12.60
N PRO A 165 19.34 5.77 11.82
CA PRO A 165 20.34 5.59 10.78
C PRO A 165 21.66 5.14 11.40
N VAL A 166 22.28 4.11 10.83
CA VAL A 166 23.53 3.53 11.34
C VAL A 166 24.56 3.34 10.23
N THR A 167 25.84 3.48 10.56
CA THR A 167 26.93 3.03 9.70
C THR A 167 27.10 1.50 9.79
N PRO A 168 27.77 0.85 8.83
CA PRO A 168 28.02 -0.60 8.90
C PRO A 168 28.70 -1.08 10.19
N VAL A 169 29.65 -0.32 10.75
CA VAL A 169 30.27 -0.62 12.06
C VAL A 169 29.26 -0.51 13.20
N GLU A 170 28.51 0.60 13.26
CA GLU A 170 27.50 0.83 14.29
C GLU A 170 26.37 -0.21 14.24
N LEU A 171 26.04 -0.73 13.06
CA LEU A 171 25.09 -1.83 12.92
C LEU A 171 25.57 -3.10 13.64
N VAL A 172 26.83 -3.49 13.44
CA VAL A 172 27.40 -4.69 14.09
C VAL A 172 27.43 -4.52 15.60
N GLU A 173 27.96 -3.39 16.08
CA GLU A 173 28.06 -3.09 17.51
C GLU A 173 26.66 -3.00 18.16
N GLY A 174 25.74 -2.29 17.52
CA GLY A 174 24.38 -2.10 18.02
C GLY A 174 23.56 -3.39 18.05
N LEU A 175 23.73 -4.29 17.07
CA LEU A 175 23.05 -5.59 17.08
C LEU A 175 23.60 -6.51 18.18
N ILE A 176 24.92 -6.55 18.40
CA ILE A 176 25.52 -7.32 19.50
C ILE A 176 24.92 -6.84 20.84
N GLU A 177 24.95 -5.53 21.08
CA GLU A 177 24.41 -4.94 22.31
C GLU A 177 22.90 -5.21 22.46
N SER A 178 22.13 -5.03 21.37
CA SER A 178 20.69 -5.25 21.39
C SER A 178 20.33 -6.69 21.72
N PHE A 179 21.03 -7.66 21.12
CA PHE A 179 20.76 -9.08 21.32
C PHE A 179 21.16 -9.55 22.72
N GLU A 180 22.26 -9.04 23.28
CA GLU A 180 22.64 -9.29 24.69
C GLU A 180 21.59 -8.79 25.68
N GLN A 181 20.90 -7.70 25.35
CA GLN A 181 19.84 -7.11 26.18
C GLN A 181 18.44 -7.65 25.86
N GLY A 182 18.29 -8.45 24.81
CA GLY A 182 17.00 -8.98 24.36
C GLY A 182 16.13 -7.95 23.63
N TYR A 183 16.71 -6.85 23.14
CA TYR A 183 16.00 -5.85 22.35
C TYR A 183 15.82 -6.31 20.91
N LEU A 184 14.58 -6.26 20.43
CA LEU A 184 14.19 -6.66 19.08
C LEU A 184 14.12 -5.45 18.16
N VAL A 185 14.73 -5.57 16.98
CA VAL A 185 14.80 -4.51 15.97
C VAL A 185 14.52 -5.11 14.59
N THR A 186 13.89 -4.34 13.71
CA THR A 186 13.94 -4.62 12.27
C THR A 186 15.12 -3.87 11.65
N LEU A 187 15.68 -4.43 10.57
CA LEU A 187 16.72 -3.78 9.77
C LEU A 187 16.13 -3.40 8.41
N ALA A 188 16.11 -2.10 8.12
CA ALA A 188 15.79 -1.56 6.82
C ALA A 188 17.07 -1.18 6.08
N PHE A 189 17.15 -1.50 4.79
CA PHE A 189 18.25 -1.09 3.95
C PHE A 189 17.77 -0.63 2.58
N PHE A 190 18.52 0.29 1.96
CA PHE A 190 18.14 0.95 0.72
C PHE A 190 19.29 0.94 -0.28
N GLN A 191 18.98 1.00 -1.58
CA GLN A 191 19.99 1.35 -2.57
C GLN A 191 20.44 2.80 -2.35
N PRO A 192 21.73 3.15 -2.57
CA PRO A 192 22.21 4.51 -2.39
C PRO A 192 21.46 5.57 -3.21
N ASP A 193 20.87 5.18 -4.35
CA ASP A 193 20.06 6.04 -5.20
C ASP A 193 18.56 6.09 -4.79
N GLY A 194 18.17 5.39 -3.72
CA GLY A 194 16.80 5.30 -3.24
C GLY A 194 15.84 4.60 -4.21
N SER A 195 16.34 3.81 -5.17
CA SER A 195 15.50 3.08 -6.14
C SER A 195 14.96 1.76 -5.59
N GLY A 196 15.56 1.25 -4.52
CA GLY A 196 15.20 0.00 -3.88
C GLY A 196 15.33 0.11 -2.36
N GLY A 197 14.58 -0.73 -1.68
CA GLY A 197 14.44 -0.75 -0.23
C GLY A 197 13.92 -2.11 0.18
N HIS A 198 14.31 -2.55 1.37
CA HIS A 198 13.81 -3.80 1.95
C HIS A 198 13.89 -3.73 3.47
N ALA A 199 13.01 -4.48 4.13
CA ALA A 199 12.99 -4.67 5.57
C ALA A 199 13.09 -6.15 5.92
N VAL A 200 14.00 -6.46 6.84
CA VAL A 200 14.33 -7.83 7.28
C VAL A 200 14.47 -7.90 8.79
N THR A 201 14.49 -9.13 9.31
CA THR A 201 14.67 -9.40 10.74
C THR A 201 16.08 -9.91 11.01
N PRO A 202 17.01 -9.09 11.55
CA PRO A 202 18.32 -9.59 11.98
C PRO A 202 18.17 -10.47 13.22
N TYR A 203 18.85 -11.62 13.25
CA TYR A 203 18.73 -12.56 14.37
C TYR A 203 20.05 -13.00 15.00
N ALA A 204 21.18 -12.82 14.31
CA ALA A 204 22.48 -13.15 14.87
C ALA A 204 23.62 -12.37 14.20
N VAL A 205 24.75 -12.26 14.89
CA VAL A 205 25.99 -11.70 14.36
C VAL A 205 27.07 -12.76 14.43
N ARG A 206 27.70 -13.03 13.28
CA ARG A 206 28.78 -14.00 13.12
C ARG A 206 30.07 -13.26 12.77
N GLN A 207 31.10 -13.46 13.57
CA GLN A 207 32.43 -12.93 13.29
C GLN A 207 33.19 -13.87 12.36
N VAL A 208 33.43 -13.45 11.12
CA VAL A 208 34.14 -14.23 10.10
C VAL A 208 35.66 -14.04 10.21
N SER A 209 36.09 -12.84 10.62
CA SER A 209 37.49 -12.49 10.94
C SER A 209 37.53 -11.23 11.82
N ASP A 210 38.73 -10.76 12.18
CA ASP A 210 38.92 -9.54 12.98
C ASP A 210 38.24 -8.29 12.37
N THR A 211 38.01 -8.25 11.05
CA THR A 211 37.44 -7.09 10.37
C THR A 211 36.21 -7.40 9.51
N ARG A 212 35.73 -8.66 9.50
CA ARG A 212 34.58 -9.08 8.67
C ARG A 212 33.54 -9.77 9.51
N TYR A 213 32.30 -9.34 9.38
CA TYR A 213 31.15 -9.83 10.12
C TYR A 213 30.02 -10.15 9.16
N ASP A 214 29.27 -11.20 9.47
CA ASP A 214 28.01 -11.53 8.82
C ASP A 214 26.87 -11.21 9.79
N VAL A 215 25.95 -10.34 9.39
CA VAL A 215 24.67 -10.14 10.09
C VAL A 215 23.67 -11.11 9.50
N LEU A 216 23.28 -12.12 10.26
CA LEU A 216 22.31 -13.13 9.82
C LEU A 216 20.89 -12.56 9.91
N ILE A 217 20.12 -12.76 8.85
CA ILE A 217 18.80 -12.16 8.67
C ILE A 217 17.78 -13.22 8.24
N TYR A 218 16.55 -13.07 8.73
CA TYR A 218 15.37 -13.59 8.05
C TYR A 218 14.97 -12.59 6.96
N ASP A 219 15.28 -12.94 5.72
CA ASP A 219 14.84 -12.22 4.53
C ASP A 219 13.48 -12.80 4.10
N ASN A 220 12.40 -12.06 4.30
CA ASN A 220 11.06 -12.48 3.92
C ASN A 220 10.84 -12.64 2.40
N ASN A 221 11.79 -12.25 1.55
CA ASN A 221 11.78 -12.67 0.13
C ASN A 221 12.31 -14.10 -0.05
N PHE A 222 13.13 -14.62 0.87
CA PHE A 222 13.76 -15.94 0.80
C PHE A 222 13.44 -16.75 2.09
N PRO A 223 12.17 -17.16 2.26
CA PRO A 223 11.77 -17.92 3.45
C PRO A 223 12.56 -19.24 3.56
N ASP A 224 12.74 -19.73 4.79
CA ASP A 224 13.46 -20.97 5.12
C ASP A 224 14.96 -20.99 4.75
N GLU A 225 15.53 -19.88 4.28
CA GLU A 225 16.97 -19.75 3.98
C GLU A 225 17.73 -18.96 5.06
N GLU A 226 18.90 -19.45 5.47
CA GLU A 226 19.87 -18.62 6.18
C GLU A 226 20.49 -17.62 5.19
N ARG A 227 20.36 -16.33 5.49
CA ARG A 227 20.90 -15.23 4.68
C ARG A 227 21.74 -14.31 5.54
N ALA A 228 22.76 -13.69 4.93
CA ALA A 228 23.71 -12.85 5.64
C ALA A 228 24.01 -11.56 4.88
N ILE A 229 23.99 -10.44 5.60
CA ILE A 229 24.55 -9.16 5.14
C ILE A 229 26.03 -9.13 5.55
N GLU A 230 26.91 -8.95 4.57
CA GLU A 230 28.35 -8.94 4.80
C GLU A 230 28.82 -7.53 5.17
N ILE A 231 29.51 -7.40 6.29
CA ILE A 231 30.04 -6.15 6.83
C ILE A 231 31.57 -6.19 6.89
N ASP A 232 32.22 -5.14 6.41
CA ASP A 232 33.62 -4.84 6.68
C ASP A 232 33.71 -3.65 7.63
N VAL A 233 34.13 -3.89 8.86
CA VAL A 233 34.23 -2.84 9.89
C VAL A 233 35.49 -1.97 9.72
N ALA A 234 36.52 -2.47 9.01
CA ALA A 234 37.72 -1.69 8.76
C ALA A 234 37.51 -0.69 7.61
N ALA A 235 36.78 -1.10 6.56
CA ALA A 235 36.37 -0.22 5.46
C ALA A 235 35.08 0.55 5.77
N ASN A 236 34.34 0.14 6.80
CA ASN A 236 32.99 0.60 7.14
C ASN A 236 32.03 0.52 5.95
N THR A 237 32.01 -0.66 5.31
CA THR A 237 31.20 -0.97 4.11
C THR A 237 30.31 -2.19 4.36
N TRP A 238 29.21 -2.28 3.64
CA TRP A 238 28.33 -3.44 3.65
C TRP A 238 27.93 -3.87 2.24
N ARG A 239 27.52 -5.13 2.09
CA ARG A 239 26.88 -5.63 0.87
C ARG A 239 25.92 -6.77 1.13
N TYR A 240 24.92 -6.90 0.27
CA TYR A 240 23.96 -7.99 0.27
C TYR A 240 23.36 -8.19 -1.13
N ASN A 241 23.23 -9.44 -1.57
CA ASN A 241 22.56 -9.77 -2.83
C ASN A 241 21.16 -10.31 -2.54
N THR A 242 20.14 -9.69 -3.12
CA THR A 242 18.74 -10.09 -2.92
C THR A 242 17.90 -9.76 -4.14
N ALA A 243 16.72 -10.37 -4.22
CA ALA A 243 15.71 -10.07 -5.22
C ALA A 243 14.35 -9.97 -4.53
N ALA A 244 13.46 -9.13 -5.05
CA ALA A 244 12.08 -9.08 -4.59
C ALA A 244 11.34 -10.40 -4.84
N ASN A 245 11.71 -11.10 -5.92
CA ASN A 245 11.29 -12.45 -6.25
C ASN A 245 12.53 -13.35 -6.35
N PRO A 246 12.63 -14.44 -5.57
CA PRO A 246 13.75 -15.38 -5.61
C PRO A 246 14.07 -15.96 -6.99
N ASN A 247 13.09 -15.96 -7.90
CA ASN A 247 13.26 -16.46 -9.25
C ASN A 247 13.86 -15.42 -10.22
N ASP A 248 13.95 -14.16 -9.79
CA ASP A 248 14.57 -13.09 -10.56
C ASP A 248 16.08 -13.00 -10.28
N PRO A 249 16.89 -12.45 -11.20
CA PRO A 249 18.30 -12.18 -10.94
C PRO A 249 18.46 -11.27 -9.70
N PRO A 250 19.34 -11.63 -8.75
CA PRO A 250 19.57 -10.81 -7.57
C PRO A 250 20.26 -9.49 -7.93
N GLU A 251 19.90 -8.45 -7.19
CA GLU A 251 20.52 -7.15 -7.22
C GLU A 251 21.47 -6.99 -6.03
N LEU A 252 22.58 -6.30 -6.28
CA LEU A 252 23.55 -5.93 -5.27
C LEU A 252 23.07 -4.68 -4.55
N TYR A 253 22.82 -4.81 -3.26
CA TYR A 253 22.73 -3.71 -2.32
C TYR A 253 24.09 -3.54 -1.66
N GLU A 254 24.61 -2.32 -1.66
CA GLU A 254 25.90 -2.01 -1.05
C GLU A 254 25.95 -0.55 -0.59
N GLY A 255 26.86 -0.24 0.33
CA GLY A 255 27.07 1.11 0.80
C GLY A 255 28.16 1.20 1.86
N ASP A 256 28.32 2.41 2.41
CA ASP A 256 29.34 2.74 3.40
C ASP A 256 28.81 3.73 4.45
N ALA A 257 29.67 4.18 5.35
CA ALA A 257 29.31 5.13 6.40
C ALA A 257 28.65 6.43 5.89
N SER A 258 28.93 6.84 4.66
CA SER A 258 28.43 8.08 4.05
C SER A 258 27.14 7.89 3.24
N THR A 259 26.79 6.65 2.88
CA THR A 259 25.59 6.40 2.07
C THR A 259 24.29 6.57 2.87
N GLY A 260 24.33 6.40 4.20
CA GLY A 260 23.13 6.51 5.04
C GLY A 260 22.06 5.46 4.69
N SER A 261 22.48 4.31 4.17
CA SER A 261 21.60 3.32 3.52
C SER A 261 21.13 2.19 4.45
N LEU A 262 21.48 2.25 5.74
CA LEU A 262 21.10 1.27 6.76
C LEU A 262 20.34 2.00 7.89
N MET A 263 19.21 1.43 8.30
CA MET A 263 18.39 1.94 9.40
C MET A 263 17.92 0.79 10.28
N VAL A 264 18.11 0.90 11.59
CA VAL A 264 17.47 -0.01 12.56
C VAL A 264 16.22 0.65 13.12
N VAL A 265 15.18 -0.14 13.33
CA VAL A 265 13.90 0.34 13.88
C VAL A 265 13.49 -0.52 15.06
N PRO A 266 13.48 0.02 16.30
CA PRO A 266 13.07 -0.72 17.48
C PRO A 266 11.65 -1.27 17.36
N LEU A 267 11.43 -2.52 17.75
CA LEU A 267 10.09 -3.13 17.74
C LEU A 267 9.14 -2.37 18.66
N GLU A 268 9.62 -1.98 19.84
CA GLU A 268 8.86 -1.25 20.87
C GLU A 268 8.25 0.08 20.37
N ALA A 269 8.86 0.72 19.36
CA ALA A 269 8.32 1.96 18.79
C ALA A 269 6.93 1.76 18.17
N ARG A 270 6.57 0.52 17.85
CA ARG A 270 5.31 0.13 17.23
C ARG A 270 4.21 -0.22 18.24
N TYR A 271 4.53 -0.31 19.52
CA TYR A 271 3.56 -0.56 20.60
C TYR A 271 3.02 0.74 21.17
N GLN A 272 2.23 1.43 20.36
CA GLN A 272 1.51 2.65 20.75
C GLN A 272 0.04 2.35 21.04
N GLU A 273 -0.55 3.10 21.98
CA GLU A 273 -2.00 3.05 22.21
C GLU A 273 -2.79 3.64 21.04
N SER A 274 -2.23 4.67 20.38
CA SER A 274 -2.74 5.24 19.13
C SER A 274 -1.61 5.99 18.40
N PHE A 275 -1.73 6.14 17.09
CA PHE A 275 -0.80 6.89 16.25
C PHE A 275 -1.37 8.26 15.85
N THR A 276 -0.47 9.19 15.55
CA THR A 276 -0.81 10.51 15.06
C THR A 276 -1.50 10.42 13.69
N CYS A 277 -2.65 11.09 13.55
CA CYS A 277 -3.41 11.11 12.30
C CYS A 277 -3.44 12.50 11.69
N SER A 278 -2.65 12.73 10.63
CA SER A 278 -2.53 14.05 10.00
C SER A 278 -3.75 14.49 9.18
N TYR A 279 -4.67 13.57 8.91
CA TYR A 279 -5.88 13.80 8.10
C TYR A 279 -7.18 13.59 8.87
N CYS A 280 -7.14 13.08 10.09
CA CYS A 280 -8.34 12.84 10.90
C CYS A 280 -8.92 14.13 11.48
N GLY A 281 -10.14 14.02 11.99
CA GLY A 281 -10.89 15.11 12.59
C GLY A 281 -11.59 15.97 11.54
N ASP A 282 -12.24 17.03 12.00
CA ASP A 282 -12.90 17.98 11.13
C ASP A 282 -11.90 18.85 10.38
N TYR A 283 -12.24 19.17 9.14
CA TYR A 283 -11.61 20.21 8.36
C TYR A 283 -11.83 21.55 9.05
N ILE A 284 -10.72 22.25 9.27
CA ILE A 284 -10.73 23.59 9.84
C ILE A 284 -10.12 24.51 8.78
N PRO A 285 -10.83 25.55 8.34
CA PRO A 285 -10.26 26.55 7.45
C PRO A 285 -8.96 27.11 8.03
N ALA A 286 -7.96 27.29 7.18
CA ALA A 286 -6.60 27.60 7.62
C ALA A 286 -6.49 28.90 8.44
N GLU A 287 -7.38 29.87 8.20
CA GLU A 287 -7.44 31.12 8.97
C GLU A 287 -7.88 30.90 10.43
N LYS A 288 -8.56 29.78 10.70
CA LYS A 288 -9.10 29.39 12.01
C LYS A 288 -8.23 28.36 12.72
N MET A 289 -7.22 27.81 12.06
CA MET A 289 -6.32 26.83 12.66
C MET A 289 -5.42 27.49 13.72
N SER A 290 -5.53 27.04 14.97
CA SER A 290 -4.65 27.46 16.07
C SER A 290 -3.24 26.87 15.95
N THR A 291 -3.12 25.69 15.33
CA THR A 291 -1.86 24.97 15.10
C THR A 291 -1.74 24.57 13.64
N LYS A 292 -0.59 24.87 13.04
CA LYS A 292 -0.28 24.49 11.66
C LYS A 292 -0.04 22.98 11.57
N GLN A 293 -0.95 22.25 10.92
CA GLN A 293 -0.77 20.82 10.65
C GLN A 293 0.05 20.60 9.37
N PRO A 294 0.88 19.55 9.31
CA PRO A 294 1.63 19.24 8.11
C PRO A 294 0.72 18.78 6.96
N ILE A 295 1.22 18.90 5.75
CA ILE A 295 0.61 18.38 4.52
C ILE A 295 1.43 17.17 4.10
N SER A 296 0.78 16.01 3.97
CA SER A 296 1.40 14.83 3.37
C SER A 296 1.13 14.82 1.86
N PHE A 297 2.16 14.55 1.08
CA PHE A 297 2.11 14.34 -0.36
C PHE A 297 2.75 13.01 -0.71
N SER A 298 2.01 12.15 -1.40
CA SER A 298 2.51 10.85 -1.86
C SER A 298 2.05 10.56 -3.28
N LEU A 299 2.77 9.69 -3.97
CA LEU A 299 2.50 9.34 -5.35
C LEU A 299 2.65 7.84 -5.56
N ASN A 300 1.72 7.26 -6.34
CA ASN A 300 1.83 5.88 -6.79
C ASN A 300 2.34 5.85 -8.23
N GLY A 301 3.54 5.29 -8.41
CA GLY A 301 4.28 5.24 -9.66
C GLY A 301 5.60 6.01 -9.62
N GLU A 302 6.16 6.29 -10.80
CA GLU A 302 7.47 6.89 -10.95
C GLU A 302 7.34 8.31 -11.52
N ALA A 303 7.91 9.29 -10.81
CA ALA A 303 7.93 10.67 -11.26
C ALA A 303 9.10 11.48 -10.71
N ASN A 304 9.45 12.52 -11.46
CA ASN A 304 10.20 13.66 -11.00
C ASN A 304 9.26 14.65 -10.31
N ILE A 305 9.61 15.05 -9.09
CA ILE A 305 8.83 15.94 -8.24
C ILE A 305 9.67 17.16 -7.91
N VAL A 306 9.15 18.35 -8.19
CA VAL A 306 9.75 19.62 -7.78
C VAL A 306 8.69 20.43 -7.05
N ILE A 307 8.83 20.60 -5.75
CA ILE A 307 7.96 21.43 -4.91
C ILE A 307 8.70 22.71 -4.56
N THR A 308 8.05 23.85 -4.74
CA THR A 308 8.60 25.19 -4.46
C THR A 308 7.65 25.95 -3.54
N ASP A 309 8.19 26.64 -2.54
CA ASP A 309 7.41 27.51 -1.65
C ASP A 309 7.39 28.98 -2.11
N GLU A 310 6.64 29.83 -1.40
CA GLU A 310 6.52 31.26 -1.71
C GLU A 310 7.84 32.05 -1.59
N GLN A 311 8.85 31.51 -0.90
CA GLN A 311 10.17 32.11 -0.78
C GLN A 311 11.12 31.64 -1.89
N GLY A 312 10.67 30.78 -2.80
CA GLY A 312 11.47 30.22 -3.89
C GLY A 312 12.41 29.11 -3.43
N ARG A 313 12.25 28.58 -2.21
CA ARG A 313 12.98 27.40 -1.74
C ARG A 313 12.32 26.16 -2.34
N SER A 314 13.10 25.13 -2.61
CA SER A 314 12.62 23.94 -3.29
C SER A 314 13.01 22.63 -2.61
N LEU A 315 12.10 21.67 -2.70
CA LEU A 315 12.34 20.25 -2.53
C LEU A 315 12.28 19.58 -3.91
N ARG A 316 13.34 18.87 -4.28
CA ARG A 316 13.50 18.25 -5.60
C ARG A 316 13.81 16.77 -5.44
N TYR A 317 13.02 15.93 -6.09
CA TYR A 317 13.30 14.53 -6.32
C TYR A 317 13.30 14.31 -7.84
N VAL A 318 14.47 14.33 -8.45
CA VAL A 318 14.64 14.30 -9.91
C VAL A 318 15.67 13.24 -10.27
N ASP A 319 15.29 12.29 -11.11
CA ASP A 319 16.16 11.20 -11.57
C ASP A 319 16.84 10.44 -10.42
N GLY A 320 16.08 10.19 -9.34
CA GLY A 320 16.53 9.52 -8.10
C GLY A 320 17.35 10.41 -7.17
N SER A 321 17.76 11.60 -7.62
CA SER A 321 18.51 12.55 -6.79
C SER A 321 17.58 13.42 -5.96
N TYR A 322 17.88 13.52 -4.67
CA TYR A 322 17.14 14.32 -3.70
C TYR A 322 17.91 15.58 -3.28
N SER A 323 17.20 16.70 -3.17
CA SER A 323 17.69 17.91 -2.49
C SER A 323 16.52 18.67 -1.86
N ASN A 324 16.74 19.26 -0.69
CA ASN A 324 15.71 20.03 0.01
C ASN A 324 16.30 21.29 0.64
N THR A 325 15.60 22.40 0.43
CA THR A 325 15.90 23.71 1.03
C THR A 325 14.69 24.33 1.73
N ILE A 326 13.55 23.64 1.75
CA ILE A 326 12.35 24.03 2.49
C ILE A 326 12.54 23.56 3.95
N PRO A 327 12.62 24.48 4.93
CA PRO A 327 12.75 24.11 6.34
C PRO A 327 11.60 23.23 6.79
N ASP A 328 11.92 22.28 7.66
CA ASP A 328 10.98 21.35 8.29
C ASP A 328 10.23 20.42 7.31
N ALA A 329 10.48 20.52 5.99
CA ALA A 329 10.01 19.53 5.03
C ALA A 329 10.81 18.23 5.17
N GLN A 330 10.11 17.11 5.15
CA GLN A 330 10.68 15.78 5.33
C GLN A 330 10.40 14.91 4.10
N VAL A 331 11.30 13.97 3.84
CA VAL A 331 11.12 12.91 2.84
C VAL A 331 11.20 11.58 3.55
N ARG A 332 10.16 10.77 3.38
CA ARG A 332 10.01 9.46 4.01
C ARG A 332 10.06 8.38 2.94
N HIS A 333 11.09 7.54 3.06
CA HIS A 333 11.21 6.33 2.26
C HIS A 333 10.51 5.17 2.96
N VAL A 334 9.68 4.46 2.22
CA VAL A 334 9.09 3.17 2.61
C VAL A 334 9.99 2.02 2.18
N THR A 335 9.99 0.93 2.94
CA THR A 335 10.90 -0.21 2.72
C THR A 335 10.43 -1.17 1.64
N ASN A 336 9.21 -1.02 1.10
CA ASN A 336 8.70 -1.90 0.03
C ASN A 336 8.97 -1.37 -1.38
N GLN A 337 10.19 -0.93 -1.64
CA GLN A 337 10.58 -0.46 -2.95
C GLN A 337 11.06 -1.65 -3.79
N ARG A 338 10.12 -2.26 -4.52
CA ARG A 338 10.42 -3.31 -5.49
C ARG A 338 10.93 -2.72 -6.80
N ARG A 339 12.17 -3.04 -7.12
CA ARG A 339 12.69 -2.85 -8.47
C ARG A 339 12.16 -3.97 -9.37
N ARG A 340 10.94 -3.85 -9.91
CA ARG A 340 10.39 -4.82 -10.89
C ARG A 340 11.15 -4.75 -12.24
N THR A 341 11.93 -3.69 -12.48
CA THR A 341 12.76 -3.52 -13.69
C THR A 341 13.96 -2.62 -13.37
N VAL A 342 15.16 -2.98 -13.84
CA VAL A 342 16.38 -2.17 -13.65
C VAL A 342 16.13 -0.71 -14.03
N GLY A 343 16.27 0.19 -13.05
CA GLY A 343 16.08 1.64 -13.19
C GLY A 343 14.75 2.19 -12.67
N SER A 344 13.80 1.36 -12.23
CA SER A 344 12.51 1.84 -11.68
C SER A 344 12.70 2.58 -10.36
N ARG A 345 12.03 3.72 -10.17
CA ARG A 345 12.13 4.58 -8.97
C ARG A 345 10.79 4.78 -8.29
N ARG A 346 10.64 4.45 -7.01
CA ARG A 346 9.42 4.82 -6.26
C ARG A 346 9.50 6.27 -5.81
N ALA A 347 8.40 7.01 -5.92
CA ALA A 347 8.29 8.33 -5.31
C ALA A 347 8.21 8.20 -3.77
N PRO A 348 8.95 9.02 -3.00
CA PRO A 348 8.84 9.01 -1.55
C PRO A 348 7.57 9.74 -1.09
N THR A 349 7.18 9.50 0.17
CA THR A 349 6.19 10.35 0.84
C THR A 349 6.88 11.63 1.31
N ILE A 350 6.32 12.78 0.97
CA ILE A 350 6.84 14.10 1.31
C ILE A 350 5.93 14.73 2.36
N ILE A 351 6.50 15.16 3.47
CA ILE A 351 5.79 15.91 4.50
C ILE A 351 6.21 17.37 4.39
N LEU A 352 5.25 18.25 4.18
CA LEU A 352 5.45 19.69 4.06
C LEU A 352 4.86 20.40 5.29
N PRO A 353 5.51 21.45 5.80
CA PRO A 353 4.85 22.36 6.75
C PRO A 353 3.59 22.97 6.16
N SER A 354 2.66 23.41 6.99
CA SER A 354 1.50 24.13 6.47
C SER A 354 1.93 25.43 5.76
N GLY A 355 1.42 25.64 4.55
CA GLY A 355 1.87 26.72 3.69
C GLY A 355 1.28 26.67 2.29
N ARG A 356 1.86 27.50 1.41
CA ARG A 356 1.52 27.57 -0.01
C ARG A 356 2.68 27.03 -0.83
N TYR A 357 2.36 26.19 -1.79
CA TYR A 357 3.36 25.50 -2.61
C TYR A 357 2.93 25.40 -4.06
N SER A 358 3.90 25.33 -4.96
CA SER A 358 3.71 24.88 -6.34
C SER A 358 4.52 23.59 -6.54
N ALA A 359 3.86 22.51 -6.93
CA ALA A 359 4.49 21.25 -7.30
C ALA A 359 4.46 21.07 -8.82
N GLN A 360 5.58 20.64 -9.39
CA GLN A 360 5.66 20.14 -10.76
C GLN A 360 5.97 18.65 -10.72
N ILE A 361 5.10 17.88 -11.35
CA ILE A 361 5.20 16.43 -11.44
C ILE A 361 5.40 16.09 -12.92
N SER A 362 6.48 15.39 -13.23
CA SER A 362 6.81 15.01 -14.60
C SER A 362 7.36 13.60 -14.63
N ARG A 363 7.24 12.92 -15.77
CA ARG A 363 7.74 11.55 -15.94
C ARG A 363 8.92 11.54 -16.90
N ALA A 364 10.01 10.85 -16.56
CA ALA A 364 11.08 10.62 -17.52
C ALA A 364 10.65 9.56 -18.57
N ARG A 365 11.38 9.53 -19.69
CA ARG A 365 11.06 8.58 -20.77
C ARG A 365 11.39 7.15 -20.33
N GLY A 366 10.41 6.24 -20.42
CA GLY A 366 10.60 4.81 -20.11
C GLY A 366 10.21 4.42 -18.68
N GLU A 367 9.85 5.38 -17.84
CA GLU A 367 9.35 5.13 -16.49
C GLU A 367 7.90 4.65 -16.49
N LYS A 368 7.52 3.90 -15.45
CA LYS A 368 6.14 3.48 -15.27
C LYS A 368 5.23 4.71 -15.11
N PRO A 369 4.00 4.65 -15.66
CA PRO A 369 3.04 5.72 -15.49
C PRO A 369 2.71 5.92 -14.02
N VAL A 370 2.56 7.18 -13.63
CA VAL A 370 1.91 7.55 -12.37
C VAL A 370 0.45 7.20 -12.49
N THR A 371 -0.06 6.44 -11.53
CA THR A 371 -1.48 6.07 -11.48
C THR A 371 -2.27 7.09 -10.68
N SER A 372 -1.69 7.61 -9.59
CA SER A 372 -2.31 8.64 -8.76
C SER A 372 -1.29 9.44 -7.95
N PHE A 373 -1.69 10.63 -7.49
CA PHE A 373 -1.06 11.28 -6.33
C PHE A 373 -2.13 11.63 -5.29
N THR A 374 -1.70 11.74 -4.04
CA THR A 374 -2.56 12.06 -2.91
C THR A 374 -1.95 13.18 -2.08
N PHE A 375 -2.78 14.16 -1.74
CA PHE A 375 -2.53 15.16 -0.71
C PHE A 375 -3.43 14.88 0.49
N ALA A 376 -2.86 14.87 1.68
CA ALA A 376 -3.61 14.72 2.91
C ALA A 376 -3.26 15.85 3.88
N LYS A 377 -4.29 16.48 4.43
CA LYS A 377 -4.22 17.49 5.49
C LYS A 377 -5.39 17.27 6.45
N GLN A 378 -5.42 17.97 7.58
CA GLN A 378 -6.44 17.77 8.60
C GLN A 378 -7.87 17.82 8.03
N GLY A 379 -8.60 16.73 8.25
CA GLY A 379 -9.98 16.55 7.80
C GLY A 379 -10.19 16.47 6.30
N ASN A 380 -9.13 16.40 5.48
CA ASN A 380 -9.23 16.44 4.03
C ASN A 380 -8.17 15.60 3.30
N VAL A 381 -8.62 14.70 2.42
CA VAL A 381 -7.76 13.91 1.53
C VAL A 381 -8.17 14.15 0.08
N ILE A 382 -7.20 14.49 -0.76
CA ILE A 382 -7.41 14.74 -2.20
C ILE A 382 -6.53 13.78 -2.97
N THR A 383 -7.15 12.94 -3.79
CA THR A 383 -6.46 12.01 -4.69
C THR A 383 -6.84 12.35 -6.12
N ALA A 384 -5.85 12.55 -6.98
CA ALA A 384 -6.09 12.58 -8.42
C ALA A 384 -5.53 11.32 -9.06
N SER A 385 -6.29 10.76 -10.00
CA SER A 385 -5.93 9.56 -10.75
C SER A 385 -6.21 9.73 -12.25
N GLN A 386 -5.90 8.70 -13.03
CA GLN A 386 -5.92 8.73 -14.50
C GLN A 386 -5.05 9.85 -15.08
N ILE A 387 -3.93 10.15 -14.42
CA ILE A 387 -3.08 11.29 -14.76
C ILE A 387 -2.21 10.97 -15.98
N ASP A 388 -2.33 11.79 -17.02
CA ASP A 388 -1.44 11.73 -18.17
C ASP A 388 -0.22 12.66 -17.97
N LEU A 389 0.93 12.07 -17.67
CA LEU A 389 2.22 12.77 -17.55
C LEU A 389 3.03 12.84 -18.86
N SER A 390 2.39 12.72 -20.03
CA SER A 390 3.02 13.10 -21.30
C SER A 390 3.38 14.60 -21.35
N GLN A 391 2.75 15.40 -20.50
CA GLN A 391 3.14 16.76 -20.12
C GLN A 391 3.32 16.82 -18.60
N SER A 392 4.03 17.83 -18.11
CA SER A 392 4.12 18.05 -16.66
C SER A 392 2.76 18.41 -16.10
N LEU A 393 2.38 17.77 -14.99
CA LEU A 393 1.27 18.19 -14.15
C LEU A 393 1.78 19.27 -13.20
N GLU A 394 1.12 20.44 -13.19
CA GLU A 394 1.35 21.46 -12.17
C GLU A 394 0.26 21.38 -11.10
N VAL A 395 0.66 21.48 -9.84
CA VAL A 395 -0.26 21.54 -8.70
C VAL A 395 0.04 22.78 -7.88
N GLU A 396 -0.92 23.67 -7.74
CA GLU A 396 -0.85 24.77 -6.77
C GLU A 396 -1.59 24.35 -5.51
N ILE A 397 -0.91 24.42 -4.37
CA ILE A 397 -1.42 24.03 -3.06
C ILE A 397 -1.54 25.31 -2.25
N LYS A 398 -2.76 25.63 -1.87
CA LYS A 398 -3.10 26.71 -0.94
C LYS A 398 -3.80 26.11 0.28
N PRO A 399 -3.94 26.88 1.37
CA PRO A 399 -4.47 26.31 2.61
C PRO A 399 -5.92 25.80 2.49
N ASP A 400 -6.75 26.43 1.67
CA ASP A 400 -8.17 26.12 1.42
C ASP A 400 -8.46 25.60 0.01
N GLN A 401 -7.50 25.74 -0.91
CA GLN A 401 -7.66 25.47 -2.34
C GLN A 401 -6.51 24.63 -2.90
N ILE A 402 -6.83 23.69 -3.77
CA ILE A 402 -5.86 23.03 -4.65
C ILE A 402 -6.22 23.33 -6.11
N THR A 403 -5.22 23.57 -6.95
CA THR A 403 -5.41 23.75 -8.40
C THR A 403 -4.51 22.79 -9.15
N LEU A 404 -5.10 22.01 -10.05
CA LEU A 404 -4.44 21.04 -10.90
C LEU A 404 -4.43 21.56 -12.33
N LYS A 405 -3.25 21.58 -12.96
CA LYS A 405 -3.09 21.93 -14.38
C LYS A 405 -2.50 20.74 -15.11
N SER A 406 -3.37 19.98 -15.79
CA SER A 406 -3.02 18.78 -16.56
C SER A 406 -3.17 19.02 -18.07
N ALA A 407 -2.68 18.07 -18.87
CA ALA A 407 -2.80 18.11 -20.31
C ALA A 407 -4.28 18.15 -20.75
N SER A 408 -4.64 19.14 -21.58
CA SER A 408 -6.01 19.28 -22.09
C SER A 408 -6.43 18.09 -22.94
N GLY A 409 -7.68 17.61 -22.77
CA GLY A 409 -8.27 16.56 -23.60
C GLY A 409 -7.83 15.13 -23.24
N ARG A 410 -7.15 14.94 -22.11
CA ARG A 410 -6.90 13.64 -21.48
C ARG A 410 -7.84 13.47 -20.30
N ARG A 411 -8.17 12.24 -19.89
CA ARG A 411 -9.00 12.04 -18.70
C ARG A 411 -8.26 12.54 -17.45
N LEU A 412 -9.03 13.08 -16.51
CA LEU A 412 -8.59 13.43 -15.17
C LEU A 412 -9.73 13.07 -14.22
N ASN A 413 -9.37 12.38 -13.15
CA ASN A 413 -10.29 12.03 -12.07
C ASN A 413 -9.74 12.59 -10.77
N VAL A 414 -10.57 13.29 -9.99
CA VAL A 414 -10.16 13.90 -8.73
C VAL A 414 -11.19 13.62 -7.64
N LEU A 415 -10.79 12.81 -6.69
CA LEU A 415 -11.51 12.52 -5.46
C LEU A 415 -11.06 13.48 -4.36
N ASN A 416 -11.98 14.26 -3.81
CA ASN A 416 -11.76 15.14 -2.67
C ASN A 416 -12.70 14.72 -1.53
N THR A 417 -12.16 14.17 -0.45
CA THR A 417 -12.93 13.74 0.72
C THR A 417 -12.70 14.68 1.89
N VAL A 418 -13.76 14.99 2.63
CA VAL A 418 -13.72 15.97 3.72
C VAL A 418 -14.66 15.58 4.86
N SER A 419 -14.21 15.78 6.09
CA SER A 419 -15.06 15.74 7.28
C SER A 419 -15.27 17.17 7.78
N ALA A 420 -16.51 17.61 8.02
CA ALA A 420 -16.79 18.95 8.51
C ALA A 420 -18.07 19.00 9.36
N GLY A 421 -17.91 19.28 10.66
CA GLY A 421 -19.02 19.44 11.59
C GLY A 421 -19.82 18.14 11.78
N GLY A 422 -19.12 17.01 11.84
CA GLY A 422 -19.75 15.68 11.97
C GLY A 422 -20.41 15.14 10.70
N ARG A 423 -20.23 15.80 9.56
CA ARG A 423 -20.64 15.32 8.24
C ARG A 423 -19.43 14.96 7.42
N HIS A 424 -19.59 13.98 6.54
CA HIS A 424 -18.51 13.44 5.73
C HIS A 424 -18.92 13.48 4.26
N PHE A 425 -18.08 14.05 3.42
CA PHE A 425 -18.34 14.22 2.01
C PHE A 425 -17.23 13.58 1.19
N SER A 426 -17.61 12.96 0.08
CA SER A 426 -16.72 12.50 -0.97
C SER A 426 -17.14 13.19 -2.25
N TYR A 427 -16.28 14.01 -2.84
CA TYR A 427 -16.52 14.68 -4.12
C TYR A 427 -15.59 14.10 -5.17
N ASN A 428 -16.11 13.27 -6.07
CA ASN A 428 -15.33 12.70 -7.16
C ASN A 428 -15.71 13.37 -8.49
N LEU A 429 -14.79 14.16 -9.05
CA LEU A 429 -14.98 14.89 -10.29
C LEU A 429 -14.15 14.26 -11.40
N ALA A 430 -14.83 13.74 -12.42
CA ALA A 430 -14.22 13.11 -13.58
C ALA A 430 -14.51 13.93 -14.85
N GLY A 431 -13.47 14.23 -15.63
CA GLY A 431 -13.62 15.01 -16.84
C GLY A 431 -12.36 15.05 -17.68
N ASN A 432 -12.30 16.01 -18.60
CA ASN A 432 -11.08 16.26 -19.36
C ASN A 432 -10.10 17.12 -18.55
N GLY A 433 -8.81 16.88 -18.76
CA GLY A 433 -7.72 17.66 -18.21
C GLY A 433 -7.70 19.08 -18.74
N GLY A 434 -6.88 19.92 -18.11
CA GLY A 434 -6.93 21.37 -18.19
C GLY A 434 -6.61 21.93 -16.81
N THR A 435 -7.18 23.08 -16.46
CA THR A 435 -7.15 23.61 -15.09
C THR A 435 -8.40 23.14 -14.35
N LEU A 436 -8.23 22.55 -13.17
CA LEU A 436 -9.30 22.24 -12.22
C LEU A 436 -8.88 22.78 -10.85
N SER A 437 -9.66 23.69 -10.28
CA SER A 437 -9.46 24.19 -8.91
C SER A 437 -10.56 23.68 -8.02
N LEU A 438 -10.19 23.26 -6.81
CA LEU A 438 -11.08 22.75 -5.76
C LEU A 438 -10.83 23.57 -4.50
N ARG A 439 -11.86 24.22 -3.98
CA ARG A 439 -11.83 25.03 -2.75
C ARG A 439 -12.86 24.50 -1.76
N LEU A 440 -12.43 24.24 -0.52
CA LEU A 440 -13.33 23.76 0.53
C LEU A 440 -13.84 24.92 1.39
N MET A 441 -15.15 24.96 1.56
CA MET A 441 -15.84 25.87 2.46
C MET A 441 -15.85 25.29 3.89
N GLU A 442 -16.10 26.14 4.88
CA GLU A 442 -16.09 25.74 6.30
C GLU A 442 -17.08 24.61 6.65
N GLY A 443 -18.22 24.53 5.94
CA GLY A 443 -19.22 23.49 6.15
C GLY A 443 -18.91 22.17 5.44
N GLY A 444 -17.79 22.07 4.72
CA GLY A 444 -17.43 20.91 3.90
C GLY A 444 -17.88 21.03 2.44
N GLN A 445 -18.67 22.05 2.08
CA GLN A 445 -19.07 22.27 0.68
C GLN A 445 -17.86 22.47 -0.22
N LEU A 446 -17.93 21.89 -1.41
CA LEU A 446 -16.90 22.05 -2.43
C LEU A 446 -17.29 23.17 -3.40
N ARG A 447 -16.38 24.10 -3.64
CA ARG A 447 -16.42 25.00 -4.79
C ARG A 447 -15.38 24.58 -5.81
N ALA A 448 -15.76 24.49 -7.08
CA ALA A 448 -14.86 24.10 -8.15
C ALA A 448 -14.94 25.04 -9.36
N SER A 449 -13.81 25.20 -10.04
CA SER A 449 -13.70 25.92 -11.32
C SER A 449 -12.89 25.08 -12.30
N GLY A 450 -13.19 25.15 -13.60
CA GLY A 450 -12.59 24.26 -14.59
C GLY A 450 -12.39 24.92 -15.96
N SER A 451 -11.31 24.58 -16.67
CA SER A 451 -11.05 25.12 -18.02
C SER A 451 -11.45 24.18 -19.15
N SER A 452 -11.86 22.95 -18.85
CA SER A 452 -12.16 21.90 -19.81
C SER A 452 -13.66 21.65 -20.02
N GLY A 453 -14.51 22.47 -19.39
CA GLY A 453 -15.96 22.46 -19.57
C GLY A 453 -16.67 21.43 -18.70
N ALA A 454 -17.25 20.42 -19.35
CA ALA A 454 -18.16 19.46 -18.71
C ALA A 454 -17.43 18.38 -17.89
N TYR A 455 -17.89 18.17 -16.66
CA TYR A 455 -17.46 17.13 -15.73
C TYR A 455 -18.65 16.25 -15.34
N SER A 456 -18.36 15.00 -15.01
CA SER A 456 -19.25 14.15 -14.23
C SER A 456 -18.86 14.23 -12.76
N ALA A 457 -19.84 14.25 -11.87
CA ALA A 457 -19.64 14.26 -10.44
C ALA A 457 -20.35 13.07 -9.79
N LEU A 458 -19.60 12.31 -8.98
CA LEU A 458 -20.14 11.36 -8.01
C LEU A 458 -19.86 11.91 -6.63
N ILE A 459 -20.91 12.17 -5.87
CA ILE A 459 -20.82 12.83 -4.58
C ILE A 459 -21.50 11.98 -3.54
N THR A 460 -20.79 11.63 -2.48
CA THR A 460 -21.38 10.98 -1.31
C THR A 460 -21.47 11.97 -0.16
N ARG A 461 -22.60 11.97 0.54
CA ARG A 461 -22.80 12.64 1.82
C ARG A 461 -23.15 11.60 2.86
N THR A 462 -22.39 11.53 3.95
CA THR A 462 -22.68 10.71 5.12
C THR A 462 -22.86 11.62 6.33
N ASP A 463 -23.97 11.47 7.05
CA ASP A 463 -24.23 12.22 8.28
C ASP A 463 -23.52 11.61 9.50
N SER A 464 -23.69 12.22 10.67
CA SER A 464 -23.06 11.77 11.92
C SER A 464 -23.60 10.44 12.45
N GLU A 465 -24.76 10.00 11.96
CA GLU A 465 -25.40 8.73 12.33
C GLU A 465 -24.95 7.58 11.41
N GLY A 466 -24.24 7.90 10.32
CA GLY A 466 -23.77 6.92 9.35
C GLY A 466 -24.68 6.79 8.13
N ASN A 467 -25.78 7.53 8.04
CA ASN A 467 -26.67 7.45 6.89
C ASN A 467 -25.99 8.12 5.70
N SER A 468 -25.81 7.36 4.62
CA SER A 468 -25.21 7.85 3.39
C SER A 468 -26.25 8.19 2.34
N ARG A 469 -25.90 9.13 1.47
CA ARG A 469 -26.58 9.34 0.19
C ARG A 469 -25.56 9.57 -0.90
N ILE A 470 -25.81 8.96 -2.05
CA ILE A 470 -24.98 9.05 -3.23
C ILE A 470 -25.73 9.87 -4.29
N PHE A 471 -25.04 10.86 -4.84
CA PHE A 471 -25.56 11.73 -5.87
C PHE A 471 -24.66 11.64 -7.09
N TYR A 472 -25.23 11.29 -8.23
CA TYR A 472 -24.51 11.19 -9.49
C TYR A 472 -25.16 12.08 -10.55
N ALA A 473 -24.35 12.92 -11.18
CA ALA A 473 -24.77 13.76 -12.29
C ALA A 473 -23.66 13.91 -13.33
N SER A 474 -24.04 13.83 -14.59
CA SER A 474 -23.16 14.06 -15.74
C SER A 474 -23.31 15.47 -16.32
N ALA A 475 -22.30 15.90 -17.08
CA ALA A 475 -22.31 17.15 -17.83
C ALA A 475 -22.46 18.44 -17.00
N ILE A 476 -21.94 18.46 -15.77
CA ILE A 476 -21.82 19.65 -14.94
C ILE A 476 -20.76 20.58 -15.53
N ASN A 477 -21.14 21.80 -15.88
CA ASN A 477 -20.28 22.70 -16.65
C ASN A 477 -19.43 23.58 -15.73
N LEU A 478 -18.17 23.21 -15.53
CA LEU A 478 -17.23 24.05 -14.80
C LEU A 478 -16.64 25.13 -15.72
N ARG A 479 -16.67 26.38 -15.24
CA ARG A 479 -16.17 27.55 -15.96
C ARG A 479 -14.80 27.97 -15.41
N ALA A 480 -14.00 28.63 -16.25
CA ALA A 480 -12.68 29.11 -15.88
C ALA A 480 -12.76 30.38 -15.02
N GLU A 481 -13.82 31.18 -15.22
CA GLU A 481 -14.18 32.33 -14.40
C GLU A 481 -15.33 31.93 -13.47
N GLY A 482 -15.29 32.42 -12.23
CA GLY A 482 -16.24 32.04 -11.20
C GLY A 482 -16.05 30.63 -10.65
N GLU A 483 -17.01 30.18 -9.85
CA GLU A 483 -16.99 28.88 -9.19
C GLU A 483 -18.37 28.23 -9.15
N ALA A 484 -18.40 26.91 -9.31
CA ALA A 484 -19.55 26.05 -9.11
C ALA A 484 -19.51 25.47 -7.69
N GLU A 485 -20.56 25.68 -6.91
CA GLU A 485 -20.71 25.18 -5.55
C GLU A 485 -21.56 23.91 -5.52
N PHE A 486 -21.01 22.88 -4.88
CA PHE A 486 -21.64 21.60 -4.60
C PHE A 486 -22.02 21.57 -3.12
N ASP A 487 -23.31 21.75 -2.85
CA ASP A 487 -23.87 21.73 -1.50
C ASP A 487 -24.87 20.58 -1.32
N PRO A 488 -24.37 19.35 -1.07
CA PRO A 488 -25.20 18.16 -1.03
C PRO A 488 -26.18 18.15 0.16
N ASP A 489 -26.06 19.05 1.14
CA ASP A 489 -27.05 19.18 2.22
C ASP A 489 -28.44 19.57 1.68
N ASN A 490 -28.48 20.28 0.56
CA ASN A 490 -29.72 20.74 -0.07
C ASN A 490 -30.25 19.78 -1.14
N TRP A 491 -29.65 18.59 -1.28
CA TRP A 491 -30.04 17.61 -2.29
C TRP A 491 -30.87 16.48 -1.69
N ASP A 492 -31.89 16.08 -2.45
CA ASP A 492 -32.79 14.97 -2.13
C ASP A 492 -32.86 14.06 -3.37
N ASP A 493 -33.70 14.43 -4.35
CA ASP A 493 -33.92 13.64 -5.59
C ASP A 493 -33.19 14.22 -6.82
N SER A 494 -32.36 15.25 -6.62
CA SER A 494 -31.65 15.95 -7.69
C SER A 494 -30.41 16.66 -7.16
N VAL A 495 -29.45 16.89 -8.05
CA VAL A 495 -28.22 17.65 -7.78
C VAL A 495 -28.43 19.09 -8.21
N THR A 496 -28.32 20.05 -7.30
CA THR A 496 -28.32 21.48 -7.63
C THR A 496 -26.93 22.06 -7.45
N VAL A 497 -26.38 22.62 -8.53
CA VAL A 497 -25.09 23.31 -8.53
C VAL A 497 -25.32 24.81 -8.69
N SER A 498 -24.74 25.59 -7.78
CA SER A 498 -24.87 27.05 -7.79
C SER A 498 -23.59 27.70 -8.32
N TYR A 499 -23.72 28.58 -9.30
CA TYR A 499 -22.61 29.23 -9.97
C TYR A 499 -22.44 30.66 -9.48
N TYR A 500 -21.23 31.01 -9.09
CA TYR A 500 -20.86 32.32 -8.55
C TYR A 500 -19.83 32.99 -9.46
N ASP A 501 -19.82 34.32 -9.52
CA ASP A 501 -18.71 35.08 -10.13
C ASP A 501 -17.49 35.18 -9.19
N ASP A 502 -16.40 35.78 -9.69
CA ASP A 502 -15.16 35.97 -8.93
C ASP A 502 -15.33 36.89 -7.71
N ASP A 503 -16.36 37.73 -7.70
CA ASP A 503 -16.74 38.61 -6.57
C ASP A 503 -17.62 37.87 -5.54
N GLY A 504 -18.01 36.62 -5.82
CA GLY A 504 -18.82 35.78 -4.97
C GLY A 504 -20.33 36.02 -5.07
N ASN A 505 -20.81 36.73 -6.10
CA ASN A 505 -22.23 36.91 -6.36
C ASN A 505 -22.80 35.67 -7.06
N LEU A 506 -23.96 35.20 -6.59
CA LEU A 506 -24.69 34.12 -7.26
C LEU A 506 -25.15 34.59 -8.64
N LEU A 507 -24.76 33.87 -9.68
CA LEU A 507 -25.16 34.12 -11.07
C LEU A 507 -26.41 33.32 -11.42
N GLU A 508 -26.36 32.01 -11.22
CA GLU A 508 -27.42 31.08 -11.55
C GLU A 508 -27.26 29.78 -10.75
N SER A 509 -28.32 28.97 -10.69
CA SER A 509 -28.27 27.60 -10.19
C SER A 509 -28.85 26.67 -11.23
N GLU A 510 -28.18 25.56 -11.50
CA GLU A 510 -28.65 24.51 -12.40
C GLU A 510 -28.98 23.26 -11.59
N THR A 511 -30.09 22.61 -11.94
CA THR A 511 -30.50 21.33 -11.32
C THR A 511 -30.38 20.22 -12.34
N TYR A 512 -29.73 19.13 -11.93
CA TYR A 512 -29.48 17.93 -12.70
C TYR A 512 -30.30 16.78 -12.10
N ALA A 513 -30.99 16.05 -12.96
CA ALA A 513 -31.60 14.79 -12.55
C ALA A 513 -30.49 13.77 -12.24
N LEU A 514 -30.74 12.91 -11.26
CA LEU A 514 -29.82 11.83 -10.94
C LEU A 514 -29.77 10.83 -12.09
N ASP A 515 -28.57 10.53 -12.55
CA ASP A 515 -28.33 9.43 -13.47
C ASP A 515 -28.20 8.12 -12.68
N PRO A 516 -28.67 6.97 -13.21
CA PRO A 516 -28.45 5.69 -12.55
C PRO A 516 -26.96 5.34 -12.57
N LEU A 517 -26.48 4.73 -11.49
CA LEU A 517 -25.12 4.22 -11.45
C LEU A 517 -24.95 2.99 -12.35
N SER A 518 -23.75 2.81 -12.89
CA SER A 518 -23.41 1.70 -13.78
C SER A 518 -21.93 1.35 -13.67
N ALA A 519 -21.55 0.14 -14.07
CA ALA A 519 -20.16 -0.29 -14.08
C ALA A 519 -19.24 0.67 -14.87
N ALA A 520 -19.75 1.25 -15.97
CA ALA A 520 -19.02 2.24 -16.77
C ALA A 520 -18.69 3.52 -15.98
N LEU A 521 -19.51 3.86 -14.98
CA LEU A 521 -19.27 5.01 -14.10
C LEU A 521 -18.24 4.70 -13.03
N LEU A 522 -18.24 3.48 -12.47
CA LEU A 522 -17.19 3.05 -11.54
C LEU A 522 -15.80 3.12 -12.20
N GLU A 523 -15.69 2.67 -13.44
CA GLU A 523 -14.46 2.80 -14.23
C GLU A 523 -14.10 4.27 -14.52
N LEU A 524 -15.10 5.12 -14.83
CA LEU A 524 -14.88 6.56 -15.03
C LEU A 524 -14.27 7.23 -13.80
N PHE A 525 -14.72 6.83 -12.61
CA PHE A 525 -14.35 7.44 -11.33
C PHE A 525 -13.17 6.76 -10.63
N ASP A 526 -12.61 5.69 -11.21
CA ASP A 526 -11.49 4.93 -10.65
C ASP A 526 -11.78 4.47 -9.20
N LEU A 527 -13.01 4.03 -8.97
CA LEU A 527 -13.49 3.55 -7.69
C LEU A 527 -13.45 2.03 -7.65
N ASP A 528 -12.97 1.50 -6.53
CA ASP A 528 -13.03 0.08 -6.23
C ASP A 528 -14.28 -0.20 -5.39
N ARG A 529 -14.63 -1.48 -5.30
CA ARG A 529 -15.82 -1.95 -4.61
C ARG A 529 -15.77 -1.60 -3.12
N ASP A 530 -14.65 -1.91 -2.45
CA ASP A 530 -14.45 -1.69 -1.02
C ASP A 530 -14.65 -0.22 -0.61
N PHE A 531 -14.21 0.74 -1.44
CA PHE A 531 -14.46 2.16 -1.18
C PHE A 531 -15.96 2.51 -1.26
N MET A 532 -16.70 1.92 -2.19
CA MET A 532 -18.13 2.17 -2.33
C MET A 532 -18.96 1.43 -1.29
N GLU A 533 -18.57 0.22 -0.89
CA GLU A 533 -19.15 -0.53 0.24
C GLU A 533 -19.06 0.27 1.54
N ASN A 534 -18.05 1.13 1.72
CA ASN A 534 -17.99 2.04 2.87
C ASN A 534 -19.13 3.07 2.89
N PHE A 535 -19.79 3.33 1.77
CA PHE A 535 -20.84 4.33 1.65
C PHE A 535 -22.22 3.75 1.40
N ASP A 536 -22.30 2.52 0.91
CA ASP A 536 -23.57 1.82 0.74
C ASP A 536 -24.03 1.19 2.07
N ASP A 537 -25.32 1.22 2.33
CA ASP A 537 -25.88 0.45 3.45
C ASP A 537 -26.21 -0.93 2.86
N ALA A 538 -25.68 -2.00 3.46
CA ALA A 538 -25.46 -3.33 2.86
C ALA A 538 -26.65 -4.01 2.13
N ASP A 539 -27.87 -3.47 2.22
CA ASP A 539 -29.08 -3.97 1.58
C ASP A 539 -29.36 -3.37 0.19
N GLU A 540 -28.69 -2.27 -0.23
CA GLU A 540 -28.93 -1.64 -1.54
C GLU A 540 -27.94 -2.06 -2.63
N TRP A 541 -26.85 -2.77 -2.30
CA TRP A 541 -25.81 -3.15 -3.27
C TRP A 541 -26.31 -4.14 -4.35
N ASP A 542 -27.17 -5.09 -3.98
CA ASP A 542 -27.67 -6.14 -4.88
C ASP A 542 -28.84 -5.64 -5.75
N ASP A 543 -29.76 -4.89 -5.14
CA ASP A 543 -31.00 -4.43 -5.79
C ASP A 543 -30.81 -3.13 -6.61
N THR A 544 -29.89 -2.25 -6.21
CA THR A 544 -29.71 -0.92 -6.87
C THR A 544 -28.75 -0.98 -8.06
N TRP A 545 -27.86 -1.97 -8.11
CA TRP A 545 -26.72 -1.96 -9.03
C TRP A 545 -26.76 -3.05 -10.12
N GLY A 546 -27.66 -4.04 -10.01
CA GLY A 546 -27.85 -5.07 -11.02
C GLY A 546 -26.61 -5.90 -11.32
N LEU A 547 -25.70 -6.00 -10.35
CA LEU A 547 -24.50 -6.84 -10.40
C LEU A 547 -24.83 -8.14 -9.66
N GLU A 548 -25.51 -9.06 -10.34
CA GLU A 548 -25.66 -10.43 -9.82
C GLU A 548 -24.28 -10.99 -9.46
N GLU A 549 -24.16 -11.67 -8.31
CA GLU A 549 -22.98 -12.44 -7.94
C GLU A 549 -22.59 -13.37 -9.10
N GLU A 550 -21.56 -13.01 -9.88
CA GLU A 550 -20.86 -14.01 -10.68
C GLU A 550 -20.08 -14.90 -9.71
N GLY A 551 -20.74 -15.95 -9.23
CA GLY A 551 -20.09 -17.06 -8.54
C GLY A 551 -20.85 -17.73 -7.41
N ASP A 552 -22.13 -18.03 -7.59
CA ASP A 552 -22.70 -19.25 -6.98
C ASP A 552 -21.90 -20.46 -7.52
N PHE A 553 -20.84 -20.84 -6.80
CA PHE A 553 -20.22 -22.14 -6.98
C PHE A 553 -21.19 -23.16 -6.40
N GLY A 554 -22.09 -23.59 -7.27
CA GLY A 554 -23.11 -24.57 -7.00
C GLY A 554 -22.58 -25.77 -6.21
N GLU A 555 -23.34 -26.09 -5.18
CA GLU A 555 -23.56 -27.47 -4.82
C GLU A 555 -24.07 -28.21 -6.05
N ASP A 556 -23.20 -28.96 -6.73
CA ASP A 556 -23.62 -30.06 -7.58
C ASP A 556 -22.61 -31.20 -7.47
N GLU A 557 -23.02 -32.19 -6.67
CA GLU A 557 -22.58 -33.58 -6.78
C GLU A 557 -22.77 -34.08 -8.21
N ALA A 558 -21.68 -34.45 -8.89
CA ALA A 558 -21.67 -35.55 -9.87
C ALA A 558 -20.23 -35.90 -10.28
N ASP A 559 -19.72 -36.99 -9.69
CA ASP A 559 -18.75 -37.86 -10.34
C ASP A 559 -19.39 -38.43 -11.64
N PRO A 560 -18.65 -38.46 -12.77
CA PRO A 560 -18.49 -39.77 -13.39
C PRO A 560 -17.13 -40.04 -14.05
N ASP A 561 -16.65 -41.25 -13.74
CA ASP A 561 -15.98 -42.23 -14.59
C ASP A 561 -14.49 -42.07 -14.93
N GLY A 562 -13.69 -42.85 -14.21
CA GLY A 562 -13.14 -44.08 -14.81
C GLY A 562 -11.63 -44.29 -14.72
N ALA A 563 -11.18 -45.24 -13.89
CA ALA A 563 -10.83 -46.60 -14.34
C ALA A 563 -9.97 -47.37 -13.32
N ASP A 564 -10.30 -48.67 -13.22
CA ASP A 564 -9.51 -49.82 -12.72
C ASP A 564 -9.34 -49.89 -11.18
N ASP A 565 -9.49 -51.03 -10.48
CA ASP A 565 -9.48 -52.45 -10.85
C ASP A 565 -9.98 -53.32 -9.67
N GLY A 566 -10.65 -54.46 -9.97
CA GLY A 566 -10.45 -55.71 -9.22
C GLY A 566 -11.52 -56.23 -8.23
N GLU A 567 -12.32 -57.18 -8.74
CA GLU A 567 -12.66 -58.49 -8.12
C GLU A 567 -13.58 -58.65 -6.88
N ASP A 568 -14.79 -59.17 -7.18
CA ASP A 568 -15.28 -60.53 -6.84
C ASP A 568 -16.21 -60.77 -5.61
N GLN A 569 -17.25 -61.57 -5.90
CA GLN A 569 -18.20 -62.34 -5.04
C GLN A 569 -19.20 -61.54 -4.18
N GLY A 570 -20.50 -61.88 -4.09
CA GLY A 570 -21.26 -63.02 -4.57
C GLY A 570 -22.58 -63.10 -3.79
N GLU A 571 -23.67 -63.31 -4.53
CA GLU A 571 -24.81 -64.18 -4.20
C GLU A 571 -25.84 -63.85 -3.09
N ASP A 572 -27.08 -64.12 -3.50
CA ASP A 572 -28.24 -64.64 -2.75
C ASP A 572 -29.33 -63.70 -2.19
N ASP A 573 -30.41 -63.70 -2.97
CA ASP A 573 -31.74 -64.21 -2.64
C ASP A 573 -32.86 -63.26 -2.19
N ALA A 574 -33.97 -63.46 -2.91
CA ALA A 574 -35.28 -62.89 -2.77
C ALA A 574 -36.03 -63.45 -1.54
N ASP A 575 -36.98 -62.68 -1.00
CA ASP A 575 -38.31 -63.24 -0.77
C ASP A 575 -39.39 -62.14 -0.73
N ASP A 576 -40.54 -62.52 -1.27
CA ASP A 576 -41.77 -61.77 -1.47
C ASP A 576 -42.53 -61.52 -0.15
N GLY A 577 -43.39 -60.49 -0.15
CA GLY A 577 -44.34 -60.29 0.94
C GLY A 577 -45.25 -59.09 0.77
N ASN A 578 -46.08 -59.09 -0.28
CA ASN A 578 -47.18 -58.14 -0.46
C ASN A 578 -48.37 -58.53 0.43
N GLY A 579 -49.07 -57.57 1.03
CA GLY A 579 -50.27 -57.83 1.84
C GLY A 579 -50.88 -56.62 2.53
N ASP A 580 -51.59 -55.81 1.74
CA ASP A 580 -52.93 -55.24 1.95
C ASP A 580 -53.43 -54.73 3.33
N GLU A 581 -53.99 -53.52 3.23
CA GLU A 581 -55.28 -53.04 3.76
C GLU A 581 -55.45 -52.54 5.21
N ASP A 582 -55.98 -51.32 5.23
CA ASP A 582 -57.07 -50.79 6.05
C ASP A 582 -56.83 -50.15 7.44
N SER A 583 -56.94 -48.82 7.38
CA SER A 583 -57.96 -47.98 8.03
C SER A 583 -57.96 -47.79 9.56
N ASN A 584 -57.90 -46.50 9.89
CA ASN A 584 -58.68 -45.74 10.86
C ASN A 584 -58.46 -45.89 12.38
N ASP A 585 -58.34 -44.69 12.96
CA ASP A 585 -58.84 -44.22 14.25
C ASP A 585 -58.24 -44.84 15.52
N GLU A 586 -57.51 -44.03 16.28
CA GLU A 586 -58.07 -43.41 17.49
C GLU A 586 -57.10 -42.42 18.14
N ALA A 587 -57.66 -41.29 18.55
CA ALA A 587 -57.05 -40.32 19.44
C ALA A 587 -57.42 -40.67 20.90
N GLY A 588 -56.47 -40.46 21.82
CA GLY A 588 -56.76 -40.29 23.24
C GLY A 588 -55.74 -40.95 24.18
N GLU A 589 -54.79 -40.15 24.68
CA GLU A 589 -54.83 -39.60 26.06
C GLU A 589 -53.95 -38.35 26.16
#